data_AF-A0A9R0Q0F7-F1
#
_entry.id   AF-A0A9R0Q0F7-F1
#
_cell.length_a   1.000
_cell.length_b   1.000
_cell.length_c   1.000
_cell.angle_alpha   90.00
_cell.angle_beta   90.00
_cell.angle_gamma   90.00
#
_symmetry.space_group_name_H-M   'P 1'
#
loop_
_entity.id
_entity.type
_entity.pdbx_description
1 polymer ?
#
loop_
_entity_poly.entity_id
_entity_poly.type
_entity_poly.pdbx_seq_one_letter_code
_entity_poly.pdbx_strand_id
1 'polypeptide(L)'
;MDAELLELQRQLEAAQSARSSVRLSERNVVELVQKLQERGLIDFELLHTVSGKEYITSDHLKHEIKVEIKKRGRASLVDLSDTLGVDLYHIERQAQKVVTEDPALMLINAEIMSQSYWDTVTEEINEKLQERSQIALAEIAAQLHIGSELVLNILEPRLGTIVHGRLEGGQLYTPAYVSRITAMVRGATRGLTVPTNLPSVWNSLQQQLQEMHGANGVSVEGSFFQSIFVALLKEGAVLGSVRAGVHWTPAVFAHAQKESVDAFFSQVEASLLVA
;
A
#
# COMPACT_ATOMS: atom_id res chain seq x y z
N MET A 1 51.74 -15.87 2.95
CA MET A 1 51.23 -14.63 3.57
C MET A 1 52.38 -14.08 4.40
N ASP A 2 53.07 -12.99 4.09
CA ASP A 2 52.64 -11.81 3.31
C ASP A 2 53.86 -10.92 2.97
N ALA A 3 54.87 -11.48 2.27
CA ALA A 3 56.03 -10.68 1.84
C ALA A 3 55.62 -9.53 0.90
N GLU A 4 54.59 -9.74 0.08
CA GLU A 4 54.01 -8.70 -0.78
C GLU A 4 53.26 -7.63 0.03
N LEU A 5 52.57 -8.00 1.11
CA LEU A 5 51.83 -7.06 1.96
C LEU A 5 52.79 -6.20 2.79
N LEU A 6 53.90 -6.78 3.26
CA LEU A 6 55.00 -6.05 3.92
C LEU A 6 55.69 -5.08 2.97
N GLU A 7 55.92 -5.47 1.72
CA GLU A 7 56.51 -4.59 0.71
C GLU A 7 55.55 -3.46 0.34
N LEU A 8 54.24 -3.74 0.20
CA LEU A 8 53.21 -2.72 0.01
C LEU A 8 53.11 -1.74 1.19
N GLN A 9 53.21 -2.23 2.43
CA GLN A 9 53.25 -1.38 3.63
C GLN A 9 54.49 -0.49 3.63
N ARG A 10 55.66 -1.02 3.27
CA ARG A 10 56.90 -0.25 3.17
C ARG A 10 56.84 0.81 2.09
N GLN A 11 56.23 0.49 0.95
CA GLN A 11 56.00 1.44 -0.15
C GLN A 11 55.01 2.54 0.24
N LEU A 12 53.96 2.19 0.98
CA LEU A 12 53.00 3.16 1.51
C LEU A 12 53.66 4.11 2.52
N GLU A 13 54.45 3.60 3.45
CA GLU A 13 55.22 4.41 4.41
C GLU A 13 56.23 5.32 3.71
N ALA A 14 56.94 4.81 2.69
CA ALA A 14 57.85 5.60 1.87
C ALA A 14 57.13 6.74 1.12
N ALA A 15 55.95 6.47 0.56
CA ALA A 15 55.14 7.47 -0.13
C ALA A 15 54.53 8.50 0.83
N GLN A 16 54.10 8.09 2.03
CA GLN A 16 53.56 8.99 3.05
C GLN A 16 54.64 9.84 3.73
N SER A 17 55.86 9.32 3.86
CA SER A 17 57.01 10.03 4.43
C SER A 17 57.69 10.97 3.43
N ALA A 18 57.46 10.80 2.13
CA ALA A 18 57.81 11.74 1.08
C ALA A 18 56.98 13.03 1.25
N ARG A 19 57.43 13.93 2.12
CA ARG A 19 56.84 15.27 2.27
C ARG A 19 56.97 16.03 0.95
N SER A 20 55.86 16.34 0.30
CA SER A 20 55.85 17.27 -0.82
C SER A 20 56.42 18.60 -0.37
N SER A 21 57.43 19.11 -1.08
CA SER A 21 58.10 20.38 -0.74
C SER A 21 57.20 21.60 -0.93
N VAL A 22 56.09 21.43 -1.66
CA VAL A 22 55.08 22.46 -1.91
C VAL A 22 53.73 21.95 -1.42
N ARG A 23 53.31 22.45 -0.26
CA ARG A 23 51.93 22.30 0.22
C ARG A 23 51.18 23.57 -0.15
N LEU A 24 50.11 23.41 -0.94
CA LEU A 24 49.18 24.51 -1.18
C LEU A 24 48.45 24.79 0.13
N SER A 25 48.37 26.06 0.53
CA SER A 25 47.47 26.46 1.61
C SER A 25 46.01 26.28 1.15
N GLU A 26 45.09 26.08 2.09
CA GLU A 26 43.65 25.94 1.79
C GLU A 26 43.14 27.12 0.95
N ARG A 27 43.57 28.34 1.29
CA ARG A 27 43.26 29.55 0.52
C ARG A 27 43.74 29.46 -0.93
N ASN A 28 44.96 28.99 -1.15
CA ASN A 28 45.50 28.84 -2.50
C ASN A 28 44.73 27.77 -3.29
N VAL A 29 44.28 26.70 -2.63
CA VAL A 29 43.44 25.67 -3.27
C VAL A 29 42.10 26.26 -3.72
N VAL A 30 41.42 27.02 -2.85
CA VAL A 30 40.15 27.69 -3.20
C VAL A 30 40.33 28.66 -4.38
N GLU A 31 41.37 29.50 -4.34
CA GLU A 31 41.66 30.44 -5.44
C GLU A 31 42.00 29.71 -6.76
N LEU A 32 42.69 28.57 -6.69
CA LEU A 32 42.98 27.75 -7.87
C LEU A 32 41.71 27.14 -8.45
N VAL A 33 40.84 26.55 -7.62
CA VAL A 33 39.56 25.96 -8.06
C VAL A 33 38.68 27.02 -8.72
N GLN A 34 38.59 28.22 -8.12
CA GLN A 34 37.86 29.33 -8.70
C GLN A 34 38.43 29.74 -10.08
N LYS A 35 39.76 29.87 -10.20
CA LYS A 35 40.41 30.18 -11.50
C LYS A 35 40.20 29.10 -12.55
N LEU A 36 40.12 27.83 -12.15
CA LEU A 36 39.82 26.72 -13.06
C LEU A 36 38.38 26.80 -13.59
N GLN A 37 37.42 27.17 -12.73
CA GLN A 37 36.03 27.42 -13.15
C GLN A 37 35.92 28.65 -14.06
N GLU A 38 36.58 29.77 -13.73
CA GLU A 38 36.58 30.99 -14.56
C GLU A 38 37.15 30.75 -15.97
N ARG A 39 38.10 29.83 -16.09
CA ARG A 39 38.71 29.45 -17.37
C ARG A 39 37.94 28.36 -18.12
N GLY A 40 36.82 27.87 -17.57
CA GLY A 40 36.02 26.78 -18.15
C GLY A 40 36.74 25.43 -18.21
N LEU A 41 37.79 25.23 -17.39
CA LEU A 41 38.47 23.94 -17.27
C LEU A 41 37.70 22.98 -16.35
N ILE A 42 36.90 23.53 -15.45
CA ILE A 42 35.85 22.82 -14.71
C ILE A 42 34.52 23.34 -15.26
N ASP A 43 33.90 22.57 -16.13
CA ASP A 43 32.65 22.91 -16.83
C ASP A 43 31.40 22.33 -16.15
N PHE A 44 31.57 21.59 -15.06
CA PHE A 44 30.49 20.97 -14.28
C PHE A 44 30.20 21.73 -12.98
N GLU A 45 28.98 21.52 -12.46
CA GLU A 45 28.51 22.13 -11.22
C GLU A 45 29.26 21.55 -10.01
N LEU A 46 30.04 22.42 -9.36
CA LEU A 46 30.81 22.12 -8.14
C LEU A 46 30.09 22.70 -6.93
N LEU A 47 29.70 21.83 -6.01
CA LEU A 47 29.07 22.15 -4.74
C LEU A 47 30.13 22.15 -3.64
N HIS A 48 29.80 22.72 -2.48
CA HIS A 48 30.61 22.59 -1.28
C HIS A 48 29.79 22.02 -0.13
N THR A 49 30.46 21.39 0.83
CA THR A 49 29.82 21.02 2.09
C THR A 49 29.48 22.27 2.90
N VAL A 50 28.52 22.16 3.83
CA VAL A 50 28.12 23.26 4.73
C VAL A 50 29.30 23.79 5.54
N SER A 51 30.32 22.96 5.77
CA SER A 51 31.58 23.36 6.42
C SER A 51 32.51 24.21 5.54
N GLY A 52 32.27 24.24 4.23
CA GLY A 52 33.11 24.89 3.22
C GLY A 52 34.46 24.22 2.97
N LYS A 53 34.72 23.06 3.57
CA LYS A 53 36.04 22.39 3.52
C LYS A 53 36.20 21.42 2.35
N GLU A 54 35.10 20.95 1.80
CA GLU A 54 35.09 19.91 0.78
C GLU A 54 34.26 20.35 -0.41
N TYR A 55 34.75 20.01 -1.60
CA TYR A 55 34.03 20.20 -2.84
C TYR A 55 33.42 18.88 -3.28
N ILE A 56 32.15 18.92 -3.68
CA ILE A 56 31.37 17.76 -4.09
C ILE A 56 30.83 18.04 -5.49
N THR A 57 30.99 17.08 -6.40
CA THR A 57 30.36 17.16 -7.71
C THR A 57 28.91 16.71 -7.62
N SER A 58 28.06 17.23 -8.52
CA SER A 58 26.66 16.80 -8.60
C SER A 58 26.50 15.29 -8.80
N ASP A 59 27.37 14.67 -9.60
CA ASP A 59 27.34 13.22 -9.84
C ASP A 59 27.73 12.40 -8.60
N HIS A 60 28.70 12.90 -7.83
CA HIS A 60 29.07 12.26 -6.57
C HIS A 60 27.93 12.36 -5.55
N LEU A 61 27.33 13.54 -5.39
CA LEU A 61 26.17 13.73 -4.52
C LEU A 61 25.02 12.79 -4.87
N LYS A 62 24.75 12.66 -6.17
CA LYS A 62 23.74 11.74 -6.71
C LYS A 62 24.07 10.28 -6.39
N HIS A 63 25.34 9.88 -6.49
CA HIS A 63 25.78 8.53 -6.14
C HIS A 63 25.57 8.25 -4.65
N GLU A 64 26.00 9.17 -3.77
CA GLU A 64 25.85 9.04 -2.32
C GLU A 64 24.39 8.93 -1.90
N ILE A 65 23.50 9.76 -2.47
CA ILE A 65 22.05 9.67 -2.24
C ILE A 65 21.53 8.26 -2.60
N LYS A 66 21.91 7.71 -3.77
CA LYS A 66 21.50 6.36 -4.18
C LYS A 66 22.02 5.28 -3.24
N VAL A 67 23.25 5.42 -2.74
CA VAL A 67 23.86 4.47 -1.80
C VAL A 67 23.12 4.46 -0.47
N GLU A 68 22.82 5.63 0.10
CA GLU A 68 22.08 5.71 1.38
C GLU A 68 20.65 5.18 1.25
N ILE A 69 19.96 5.48 0.14
CA ILE A 69 18.62 4.90 -0.13
C ILE A 69 18.70 3.38 -0.21
N LYS A 70 19.69 2.83 -0.93
CA LYS A 70 19.84 1.37 -1.07
C LYS A 70 20.13 0.68 0.27
N LYS A 71 20.83 1.36 1.18
CA LYS A 71 21.19 0.82 2.49
C LYS A 71 20.01 0.79 3.46
N ARG A 72 19.18 1.84 3.47
CA ARG A 72 18.09 2.01 4.45
C ARG A 72 16.70 1.69 3.88
N GLY A 73 16.55 1.63 2.57
CA GLY A 73 15.27 1.48 1.87
C GLY A 73 14.41 2.76 1.87
N ARG A 74 14.49 3.56 2.93
CA ARG A 74 13.84 4.88 3.11
C ARG A 74 14.88 5.90 3.59
N ALA A 75 14.86 7.09 3.02
CA ALA A 75 15.75 8.19 3.41
C ALA A 75 15.01 9.54 3.40
N SER A 76 15.06 10.26 4.53
CA SER A 76 14.59 11.65 4.62
C SER A 76 15.62 12.59 3.97
N LEU A 77 15.15 13.59 3.22
CA LEU A 77 16.03 14.58 2.60
C LEU A 77 16.78 15.42 3.64
N VAL A 78 16.18 15.65 4.80
CA VAL A 78 16.82 16.36 5.93
C VAL A 78 17.93 15.50 6.52
N ASP A 79 17.67 14.22 6.76
CA ASP A 79 18.68 13.30 7.29
C ASP A 79 19.84 13.10 6.30
N LEU A 80 19.55 13.12 5.00
CA LEU A 80 20.56 13.08 3.94
C LEU A 80 21.41 14.35 3.92
N SER A 81 20.80 15.53 4.09
CA SER A 81 21.52 16.81 4.25
C SER A 81 22.51 16.75 5.41
N ASP A 82 22.07 16.24 6.57
CA ASP A 82 22.91 16.12 7.76
C ASP A 82 24.02 15.06 7.59
N THR A 83 23.70 13.92 6.99
CA THR A 83 24.64 12.81 6.82
C THR A 83 25.70 13.12 5.78
N LEU A 84 25.33 13.77 4.67
CA LEU A 84 26.23 14.11 3.57
C LEU A 84 26.91 15.47 3.78
N GLY A 85 26.44 16.27 4.74
CA GLY A 85 26.97 17.59 5.02
C GLY A 85 26.78 18.58 3.88
N VAL A 86 25.71 18.43 3.09
CA VAL A 86 25.38 19.29 1.94
C VAL A 86 24.07 20.01 2.21
N ASP A 87 23.97 21.28 1.80
CA ASP A 87 22.75 22.07 1.98
C ASP A 87 21.51 21.40 1.37
N LEU A 88 20.40 21.49 2.10
CA LEU A 88 19.12 20.87 1.75
C LEU A 88 18.65 21.24 0.34
N TYR A 89 18.88 22.48 -0.10
CA TYR A 89 18.49 22.92 -1.44
C TYR A 89 19.12 22.06 -2.55
N HIS A 90 20.41 21.73 -2.40
CA HIS A 90 21.12 20.91 -3.37
C HIS A 90 20.70 19.44 -3.29
N ILE A 91 20.41 18.95 -2.08
CA ILE A 91 19.87 17.61 -1.86
C ILE A 91 18.50 17.46 -2.53
N GLU A 92 17.56 18.38 -2.31
CA GLU A 92 16.22 18.35 -2.90
C GLU A 92 16.28 18.33 -4.43
N ARG A 93 17.11 19.19 -5.02
CA ARG A 93 17.28 19.26 -6.47
C ARG A 93 17.86 17.97 -7.05
N GLN A 94 18.84 17.34 -6.39
CA GLN A 94 19.42 16.08 -6.87
C GLN A 94 18.50 14.89 -6.60
N ALA A 95 17.80 14.86 -5.47
CA ALA A 95 16.78 13.87 -5.14
C ALA A 95 15.69 13.78 -6.22
N GLN A 96 15.18 14.94 -6.67
CA GLN A 96 14.17 14.98 -7.72
C GLN A 96 14.69 14.33 -9.03
N LYS A 97 15.96 14.58 -9.38
CA LYS A 97 16.59 13.96 -10.55
C LYS A 97 16.75 12.45 -10.38
N VAL A 98 17.19 12.00 -9.20
CA VAL A 98 17.33 10.58 -8.86
C VAL A 98 16.01 9.84 -9.03
N VAL A 99 14.91 10.40 -8.52
CA VAL A 99 13.57 9.79 -8.63
C VAL A 99 13.02 9.86 -10.05
N THR A 100 13.35 10.90 -10.82
CA THR A 100 12.96 10.98 -12.24
C THR A 100 13.67 9.93 -13.09
N GLU A 101 14.92 9.60 -12.75
CA GLU A 101 15.71 8.60 -13.48
C GLU A 101 15.41 7.15 -13.09
N ASP A 102 15.00 6.93 -11.84
CA ASP A 102 14.73 5.60 -11.30
C ASP A 102 13.25 5.46 -10.90
N PRO A 103 12.43 4.80 -11.73
CA PRO A 103 11.00 4.63 -11.45
C PRO A 103 10.72 3.70 -10.26
N ALA A 104 11.73 3.00 -9.72
CA ALA A 104 11.58 2.19 -8.51
C ALA A 104 11.64 3.02 -7.22
N LEU A 105 11.91 4.32 -7.32
CA LEU A 105 11.94 5.25 -6.21
C LEU A 105 10.71 6.16 -6.21
N MET A 106 10.22 6.49 -5.03
CA MET A 106 9.13 7.44 -4.84
C MET A 106 9.54 8.52 -3.85
N LEU A 107 9.30 9.78 -4.19
CA LEU A 107 9.46 10.92 -3.29
C LEU A 107 8.10 11.33 -2.71
N ILE A 108 7.94 11.25 -1.40
CA ILE A 108 6.70 11.60 -0.70
C ILE A 108 7.09 12.37 0.57
N ASN A 109 6.49 13.55 0.79
CA ASN A 109 6.71 14.37 2.00
C ASN A 109 8.19 14.59 2.36
N ALA A 110 9.04 14.87 1.36
CA ALA A 110 10.49 15.01 1.52
C ALA A 110 11.21 13.73 2.01
N GLU A 111 10.67 12.56 1.68
CA GLU A 111 11.29 11.26 1.92
C GLU A 111 11.32 10.43 0.63
N ILE A 112 12.48 9.83 0.35
CA ILE A 112 12.64 8.91 -0.76
C ILE A 112 12.48 7.49 -0.24
N MET A 113 11.60 6.72 -0.86
CA MET A 113 11.33 5.33 -0.54
C MET A 113 11.55 4.45 -1.76
N SER A 114 12.28 3.37 -1.55
CA SER A 114 12.53 2.34 -2.56
C SER A 114 11.38 1.36 -2.67
N GLN A 115 11.29 0.67 -3.81
CA GLN A 115 10.35 -0.42 -4.01
C GLN A 115 10.49 -1.52 -2.95
N SER A 116 11.71 -1.88 -2.55
CA SER A 116 11.97 -2.88 -1.51
C SER A 116 11.43 -2.46 -0.15
N TYR A 117 11.47 -1.16 0.19
CA TYR A 117 10.84 -0.66 1.42
C TYR A 117 9.33 -0.91 1.39
N TRP A 118 8.68 -0.62 0.27
CA TRP A 118 7.26 -0.86 0.11
C TRP A 118 6.89 -2.34 0.13
N ASP A 119 7.76 -3.22 -0.38
CA ASP A 119 7.55 -4.66 -0.30
C ASP A 119 7.53 -5.13 1.16
N THR A 120 8.51 -4.71 1.97
CA THR A 120 8.55 -5.02 3.42
C THR A 120 7.34 -4.44 4.17
N VAL A 121 6.99 -3.18 3.92
CA VAL A 121 5.79 -2.57 4.52
C VAL A 121 4.53 -3.35 4.12
N THR A 122 4.47 -3.84 2.89
CA THR A 122 3.34 -4.62 2.39
C THR A 122 3.28 -6.01 3.04
N GLU A 123 4.42 -6.64 3.30
CA GLU A 123 4.50 -7.88 4.09
C GLU A 123 3.94 -7.67 5.50
N GLU A 124 4.34 -6.61 6.20
CA GLU A 124 3.81 -6.27 7.53
C GLU A 124 2.29 -6.01 7.50
N ILE A 125 1.79 -5.33 6.46
CA ILE A 125 0.35 -5.13 6.26
C ILE A 125 -0.36 -6.47 6.07
N ASN A 126 0.22 -7.39 5.30
CA ASN A 126 -0.34 -8.71 5.10
C ASN A 126 -0.39 -9.52 6.40
N GLU A 127 0.67 -9.50 7.21
CA GLU A 127 0.69 -10.16 8.53
C GLU A 127 -0.44 -9.64 9.43
N LYS A 128 -0.53 -8.31 9.58
CA LYS A 128 -1.64 -7.68 10.33
C LYS A 128 -3.01 -8.06 9.77
N LEU A 129 -3.13 -8.15 8.43
CA LEU A 129 -4.38 -8.54 7.79
C LEU A 129 -4.74 -9.98 8.15
N GLN A 130 -3.79 -10.92 8.12
CA GLN A 130 -4.06 -12.30 8.49
C GLN A 130 -4.46 -12.43 9.97
N GLU A 131 -3.89 -11.62 10.86
CA GLU A 131 -4.27 -11.59 12.27
C GLU A 131 -5.67 -11.00 12.51
N ARG A 132 -5.99 -9.88 11.87
CA ARG A 132 -7.22 -9.11 12.13
C ARG A 132 -8.38 -9.47 11.20
N SER A 133 -8.12 -10.30 10.19
CA SER A 133 -9.03 -10.70 9.11
C SER A 133 -9.53 -9.58 8.19
N GLN A 134 -9.52 -8.31 8.64
CA GLN A 134 -9.90 -7.13 7.88
C GLN A 134 -9.14 -5.88 8.37
N ILE A 135 -8.82 -4.95 7.47
CA ILE A 135 -8.16 -3.67 7.79
C ILE A 135 -8.70 -2.57 6.87
N ALA A 136 -8.98 -1.38 7.41
CA ALA A 136 -9.37 -0.22 6.61
C ALA A 136 -8.15 0.46 5.96
N LEU A 137 -8.26 0.87 4.70
CA LEU A 137 -7.17 1.60 4.04
C LEU A 137 -6.83 2.92 4.73
N ALA A 138 -7.83 3.60 5.29
CA ALA A 138 -7.64 4.83 6.05
C ALA A 138 -6.77 4.60 7.31
N GLU A 139 -6.85 3.41 7.91
CA GLU A 139 -6.00 3.04 9.04
C GLU A 139 -4.54 2.85 8.61
N ILE A 140 -4.33 2.15 7.49
CA ILE A 140 -2.99 1.96 6.90
C ILE A 140 -2.40 3.32 6.50
N ALA A 141 -3.18 4.17 5.85
CA ALA A 141 -2.81 5.51 5.44
C ALA A 141 -2.37 6.38 6.63
N ALA A 142 -3.13 6.32 7.74
CA ALA A 142 -2.80 7.03 8.96
C ALA A 142 -1.50 6.51 9.61
N GLN A 143 -1.27 5.19 9.63
CA GLN A 143 -0.04 4.59 10.17
C GLN A 143 1.20 4.97 9.36
N LEU A 144 1.06 5.10 8.04
CA LEU A 144 2.15 5.42 7.12
C LEU A 144 2.29 6.92 6.85
N HIS A 145 1.41 7.76 7.41
CA HIS A 145 1.36 9.22 7.17
C HIS A 145 1.28 9.59 5.67
N ILE A 146 0.54 8.81 4.89
CA ILE A 146 0.33 9.01 3.44
C ILE A 146 -1.17 9.04 3.12
N GLY A 147 -1.53 9.52 1.93
CA GLY A 147 -2.93 9.51 1.48
C GLY A 147 -3.42 8.10 1.13
N SER A 148 -4.71 7.83 1.34
CA SER A 148 -5.33 6.53 1.04
C SER A 148 -5.20 6.11 -0.44
N GLU A 149 -5.24 7.07 -1.37
CA GLU A 149 -5.01 6.84 -2.80
C GLU A 149 -3.60 6.30 -3.08
N LEU A 150 -2.61 6.77 -2.33
CA LEU A 150 -1.25 6.30 -2.49
C LEU A 150 -1.07 4.90 -1.91
N VAL A 151 -1.74 4.60 -0.78
CA VAL A 151 -1.81 3.23 -0.24
C VAL A 151 -2.41 2.28 -1.28
N LEU A 152 -3.50 2.69 -1.95
CA LEU A 152 -4.11 1.91 -3.03
C LEU A 152 -3.09 1.60 -4.13
N ASN A 153 -2.41 2.62 -4.65
CA ASN A 153 -1.41 2.45 -5.70
C ASN A 153 -0.25 1.52 -5.31
N ILE A 154 0.10 1.46 -4.02
CA ILE A 154 1.14 0.56 -3.50
C ILE A 154 0.62 -0.87 -3.37
N LEU A 155 -0.61 -1.03 -2.86
CA LEU A 155 -1.18 -2.34 -2.55
C LEU A 155 -1.71 -3.06 -3.79
N GLU A 156 -2.42 -2.37 -4.69
CA GLU A 156 -3.03 -2.96 -5.90
C GLU A 156 -2.08 -3.89 -6.69
N PRO A 157 -0.85 -3.47 -7.06
CA PRO A 157 0.05 -4.34 -7.80
C PRO A 157 0.59 -5.53 -6.98
N ARG A 158 0.42 -5.49 -5.65
CA ARG A 158 0.89 -6.51 -4.70
C ARG A 158 -0.24 -7.41 -4.17
N LEU A 159 -1.49 -7.15 -4.57
CA LEU A 159 -2.62 -8.01 -4.25
C LEU A 159 -2.49 -9.34 -4.97
N GLY A 160 -2.63 -10.44 -4.23
CA GLY A 160 -2.52 -11.80 -4.73
C GLY A 160 -1.07 -12.33 -4.80
N THR A 161 -0.07 -11.48 -4.63
CA THR A 161 1.36 -11.88 -4.56
C THR A 161 1.86 -11.82 -3.12
N ILE A 162 2.10 -10.63 -2.58
CA ILE A 162 2.55 -10.40 -1.20
C ILE A 162 1.34 -10.34 -0.27
N VAL A 163 0.30 -9.61 -0.67
CA VAL A 163 -0.93 -9.47 0.11
C VAL A 163 -1.94 -10.51 -0.33
N HIS A 164 -2.18 -11.49 0.53
CA HIS A 164 -3.23 -12.48 0.32
C HIS A 164 -4.56 -11.97 0.86
N GLY A 165 -5.10 -10.95 0.18
CA GLY A 165 -6.33 -10.26 0.55
C GLY A 165 -7.15 -9.81 -0.66
N ARG A 166 -8.39 -9.42 -0.39
CA ARG A 166 -9.30 -8.80 -1.36
C ARG A 166 -9.62 -7.38 -0.92
N LEU A 167 -9.50 -6.43 -1.83
CA LEU A 167 -9.85 -5.04 -1.61
C LEU A 167 -11.28 -4.76 -2.08
N GLU A 168 -12.14 -4.27 -1.19
CA GLU A 168 -13.54 -3.91 -1.48
C GLU A 168 -13.96 -2.74 -0.58
N GLY A 169 -14.61 -1.71 -1.14
CA GLY A 169 -15.17 -0.59 -0.35
C GLY A 169 -14.15 0.16 0.52
N GLY A 170 -12.90 0.27 0.07
CA GLY A 170 -11.82 0.91 0.84
C GLY A 170 -11.33 0.10 2.06
N GLN A 171 -11.67 -1.19 2.11
CA GLN A 171 -11.22 -2.13 3.13
C GLN A 171 -10.55 -3.34 2.49
N LEU A 172 -9.58 -3.90 3.20
CA LEU A 172 -8.85 -5.10 2.82
C LEU A 172 -9.35 -6.26 3.69
N TYR A 173 -9.69 -7.38 3.05
CA TYR A 173 -10.25 -8.57 3.71
C TYR A 173 -9.41 -9.80 3.39
N THR A 174 -9.28 -10.71 4.35
CA THR A 174 -8.73 -12.05 4.05
C THR A 174 -9.74 -12.88 3.24
N PRO A 175 -9.29 -13.80 2.37
CA PRO A 175 -10.19 -14.70 1.62
C PRO A 175 -11.09 -15.54 2.53
N ALA A 176 -10.59 -15.92 3.72
CA ALA A 176 -11.37 -16.64 4.73
C ALA A 176 -12.50 -15.78 5.31
N TYR A 177 -12.23 -14.48 5.55
CA TYR A 177 -13.25 -13.52 6.01
C TYR A 177 -14.35 -13.35 4.96
N VAL A 178 -13.96 -13.14 3.70
CA VAL A 178 -14.90 -13.03 2.57
C VAL A 178 -15.77 -14.29 2.48
N SER A 179 -15.16 -15.47 2.52
CA SER A 179 -15.87 -16.76 2.45
C SER A 179 -16.88 -16.94 3.59
N ARG A 180 -16.53 -16.49 4.81
CA ARG A 180 -17.44 -16.50 5.96
C ARG A 180 -18.64 -15.60 5.72
N ILE A 181 -18.40 -14.35 5.29
CA ILE A 181 -19.49 -13.41 5.00
C ILE A 181 -20.38 -13.96 3.87
N THR A 182 -19.80 -14.52 2.82
CA THR A 182 -20.56 -15.19 1.76
C THR A 182 -21.43 -16.32 2.29
N ALA A 183 -20.91 -17.14 3.20
CA ALA A 183 -21.70 -18.20 3.85
C ALA A 183 -22.84 -17.64 4.71
N MET A 184 -22.59 -16.55 5.46
CA MET A 184 -23.60 -15.87 6.28
C MET A 184 -24.72 -15.27 5.43
N VAL A 185 -24.37 -14.53 4.36
CA VAL A 185 -25.34 -13.96 3.41
C VAL A 185 -26.16 -15.06 2.76
N ARG A 186 -25.52 -16.13 2.28
CA ARG A 186 -26.21 -17.29 1.69
C ARG A 186 -27.13 -17.98 2.69
N GLY A 187 -26.67 -18.18 3.93
CA GLY A 187 -27.45 -18.79 5.00
C GLY A 187 -28.69 -17.97 5.36
N ALA A 188 -28.50 -16.68 5.61
CA ALA A 188 -29.59 -15.76 5.94
C ALA A 188 -30.64 -15.71 4.82
N THR A 189 -30.21 -15.50 3.58
CA THR A 189 -31.13 -15.33 2.44
C THR A 189 -31.89 -16.60 2.07
N ARG A 190 -31.29 -17.79 2.26
CA ARG A 190 -31.98 -19.09 2.11
C ARG A 190 -32.93 -19.41 3.27
N GLY A 191 -32.61 -18.93 4.48
CA GLY A 191 -33.44 -19.14 5.66
C GLY A 191 -34.70 -18.29 5.71
N LEU A 192 -34.76 -17.21 4.92
CA LEU A 192 -35.94 -16.37 4.82
C LEU A 192 -37.05 -17.09 4.05
N THR A 193 -38.23 -17.19 4.68
CA THR A 193 -39.44 -17.82 4.11
C THR A 193 -40.54 -16.81 3.78
N VAL A 194 -40.29 -15.52 4.03
CA VAL A 194 -41.23 -14.42 3.79
C VAL A 194 -40.53 -13.24 3.08
N PRO A 195 -41.27 -12.38 2.36
CA PRO A 195 -40.70 -11.18 1.77
C PRO A 195 -40.06 -10.29 2.84
N THR A 196 -38.80 -9.92 2.62
CA THR A 196 -37.97 -9.27 3.64
C THR A 196 -37.18 -8.10 3.05
N ASN A 197 -36.96 -7.06 3.85
CA ASN A 197 -36.12 -5.92 3.49
C ASN A 197 -34.64 -6.24 3.74
N LEU A 198 -33.83 -6.32 2.68
CA LEU A 198 -32.41 -6.71 2.73
C LEU A 198 -31.54 -5.82 3.64
N PRO A 199 -31.67 -4.48 3.67
CA PRO A 199 -30.93 -3.64 4.61
C PRO A 199 -31.10 -4.06 6.09
N SER A 200 -32.29 -4.51 6.48
CA SER A 200 -32.54 -5.01 7.84
C SER A 200 -31.76 -6.31 8.12
N VAL A 201 -31.61 -7.17 7.11
CA VAL A 201 -30.80 -8.39 7.18
C VAL A 201 -29.32 -8.05 7.27
N TRP A 202 -28.83 -7.12 6.45
CA TRP A 202 -27.43 -6.68 6.46
C TRP A 202 -27.03 -6.09 7.81
N ASN A 203 -27.88 -5.25 8.40
CA ASN A 203 -27.65 -4.72 9.75
C ASN A 203 -27.57 -5.82 10.81
N SER A 204 -28.42 -6.84 10.72
CA SER A 204 -28.40 -7.98 11.65
C SER A 204 -27.13 -8.82 11.47
N LEU A 205 -26.70 -9.10 10.24
CA LEU A 205 -25.45 -9.81 9.97
C LEU A 205 -24.23 -9.02 10.43
N GLN A 206 -24.24 -7.70 10.25
CA GLN A 206 -23.18 -6.82 10.72
C GLN A 206 -23.06 -6.87 12.25
N GLN A 207 -24.18 -6.82 12.97
CA GLN A 207 -24.18 -6.97 14.43
C GLN A 207 -23.58 -8.32 14.86
N GLN A 208 -23.96 -9.42 14.20
CA GLN A 208 -23.40 -10.74 14.49
C GLN A 208 -21.89 -10.81 14.23
N LEU A 209 -21.39 -10.17 13.16
CA LEU A 209 -19.95 -10.07 12.91
C LEU A 209 -19.24 -9.29 14.01
N GLN A 210 -19.81 -8.17 14.48
CA GLN A 210 -19.24 -7.39 15.56
C GLN A 210 -19.16 -8.19 16.87
N GLU A 211 -20.21 -8.95 17.20
CA GLU A 211 -20.22 -9.83 18.38
C GLU A 211 -19.15 -10.93 18.31
N MET A 212 -18.90 -11.50 17.11
CA MET A 212 -17.85 -12.51 16.92
C MET A 212 -16.43 -11.96 16.96
N HIS A 213 -16.21 -10.73 16.48
CA HIS A 213 -14.89 -10.12 16.40
C HIS A 213 -14.53 -9.22 17.58
N GLY A 214 -15.46 -9.00 18.51
CA GLY A 214 -15.29 -8.15 19.68
C GLY A 214 -15.01 -6.68 19.31
N ALA A 215 -14.40 -5.95 20.24
CA ALA A 215 -14.13 -4.51 20.12
C ALA A 215 -13.22 -4.11 18.95
N ASN A 216 -12.59 -5.08 18.28
CA ASN A 216 -11.68 -4.85 17.14
C ASN A 216 -12.38 -5.00 15.78
N GLY A 217 -13.68 -5.31 15.76
CA GLY A 217 -14.46 -5.47 14.54
C GLY A 217 -14.71 -4.17 13.79
N VAL A 218 -13.94 -3.91 12.72
CA VAL A 218 -14.27 -2.88 11.72
C VAL A 218 -15.66 -3.16 11.13
N SER A 219 -16.45 -2.10 10.96
CA SER A 219 -17.76 -2.18 10.33
C SER A 219 -17.62 -2.57 8.86
N VAL A 220 -18.28 -3.65 8.47
CA VAL A 220 -18.44 -4.03 7.07
C VAL A 220 -19.56 -3.18 6.46
N GLU A 221 -19.32 -2.61 5.27
CA GLU A 221 -20.34 -1.80 4.61
C GLU A 221 -21.51 -2.64 4.10
N GLY A 222 -22.74 -2.10 4.18
CA GLY A 222 -23.95 -2.72 3.63
C GLY A 222 -23.85 -3.03 2.13
N SER A 223 -23.08 -2.23 1.39
CA SER A 223 -22.76 -2.40 -0.04
C SER A 223 -22.05 -3.72 -0.32
N PHE A 224 -21.19 -4.19 0.61
CA PHE A 224 -20.44 -5.43 0.47
C PHE A 224 -21.34 -6.67 0.64
N PHE A 225 -22.25 -6.65 1.62
CA PHE A 225 -23.26 -7.71 1.73
C PHE A 225 -24.17 -7.76 0.50
N GLN A 226 -24.57 -6.58 0.00
CA GLN A 226 -25.39 -6.48 -1.19
C GLN A 226 -24.67 -7.02 -2.43
N SER A 227 -23.38 -6.72 -2.63
CA SER A 227 -22.62 -7.20 -3.79
C SER A 227 -22.47 -8.73 -3.77
N ILE A 228 -22.19 -9.31 -2.59
CA ILE A 228 -22.15 -10.77 -2.38
C ILE A 228 -23.51 -11.40 -2.68
N PHE A 229 -24.59 -10.80 -2.18
CA PHE A 229 -25.94 -11.31 -2.43
C PHE A 229 -26.30 -11.32 -3.92
N VAL A 230 -25.99 -10.23 -4.63
CA VAL A 230 -26.21 -10.15 -6.08
C VAL A 230 -25.41 -11.21 -6.83
N ALA A 231 -24.16 -11.48 -6.42
CA ALA A 231 -23.36 -12.57 -6.99
C ALA A 231 -24.02 -13.93 -6.76
N LEU A 232 -24.44 -14.23 -5.53
CA LEU A 232 -25.13 -15.48 -5.19
C LEU A 232 -26.45 -15.67 -5.95
N LEU A 233 -27.19 -14.59 -6.19
CA LEU A 233 -28.42 -14.61 -6.99
C LEU A 233 -28.11 -14.93 -8.45
N LYS A 234 -27.06 -14.32 -9.01
CA LYS A 234 -26.61 -14.54 -10.39
C LYS A 234 -26.09 -15.97 -10.61
N GLU A 235 -25.41 -16.53 -9.62
CA GLU A 235 -24.89 -17.91 -9.63
C GLU A 235 -25.99 -18.97 -9.44
N GLY A 236 -27.22 -18.56 -9.12
CA GLY A 236 -28.31 -19.49 -8.77
C GLY A 236 -28.12 -20.17 -7.42
N ALA A 237 -27.17 -19.72 -6.60
CA ALA A 237 -26.97 -20.22 -5.24
C ALA A 237 -28.13 -19.82 -4.31
N VAL A 238 -28.86 -18.76 -4.63
CA VAL A 238 -30.07 -18.33 -3.92
C VAL A 238 -31.18 -18.11 -4.96
N LEU A 239 -32.39 -18.61 -4.66
CA LEU A 239 -33.52 -18.59 -5.59
C LEU A 239 -34.64 -17.68 -5.06
N GLY A 240 -35.12 -16.78 -5.90
CA GLY A 240 -36.17 -15.83 -5.58
C GLY A 240 -36.11 -14.59 -6.48
N SER A 241 -36.79 -13.52 -6.07
CA SER A 241 -36.84 -12.27 -6.83
C SER A 241 -36.57 -11.07 -5.93
N VAL A 242 -35.94 -10.04 -6.49
CA VAL A 242 -35.68 -8.78 -5.80
C VAL A 242 -36.50 -7.68 -6.45
N ARG A 243 -37.24 -6.92 -5.65
CA ARG A 243 -37.99 -5.74 -6.09
C ARG A 243 -37.34 -4.47 -5.53
N ALA A 244 -37.26 -3.43 -6.36
CA ALA A 244 -36.63 -2.14 -6.01
C ALA A 244 -35.20 -2.28 -5.43
N GLY A 245 -34.47 -3.35 -5.78
CA GLY A 245 -33.11 -3.60 -5.32
C GLY A 245 -32.97 -4.05 -3.85
N VAL A 246 -34.01 -3.89 -3.02
CA VAL A 246 -33.93 -4.07 -1.56
C VAL A 246 -34.97 -5.04 -0.98
N HIS A 247 -36.08 -5.29 -1.69
CA HIS A 247 -37.13 -6.19 -1.21
C HIS A 247 -36.92 -7.59 -1.78
N TRP A 248 -36.47 -8.52 -0.93
CA TRP A 248 -36.23 -9.91 -1.28
C TRP A 248 -37.49 -10.74 -1.10
N THR A 249 -37.89 -11.46 -2.15
CA THR A 249 -38.96 -12.45 -2.13
C THR A 249 -38.36 -13.83 -2.42
N PRO A 250 -38.21 -14.70 -1.40
CA PRO A 250 -37.72 -16.07 -1.56
C PRO A 250 -38.59 -16.90 -2.52
N ALA A 251 -37.98 -17.78 -3.31
CA ALA A 251 -38.73 -18.66 -4.22
C ALA A 251 -39.73 -19.56 -3.49
N VAL A 252 -39.38 -20.04 -2.28
CA VAL A 252 -40.28 -20.86 -1.44
C VAL A 252 -41.57 -20.11 -1.09
N PHE A 253 -41.48 -18.81 -0.81
CA PHE A 253 -42.66 -17.99 -0.54
C PHE A 253 -43.54 -17.84 -1.78
N ALA A 254 -42.92 -17.53 -2.93
CA ALA A 254 -43.65 -17.38 -4.19
C ALA A 254 -44.36 -18.67 -4.61
N HIS A 255 -43.72 -19.83 -4.39
CA HIS A 255 -44.31 -21.14 -4.64
C HIS A 255 -45.53 -21.40 -3.73
N ALA A 256 -45.35 -21.22 -2.42
CA ALA A 256 -46.43 -21.42 -1.45
C ALA A 256 -47.61 -20.46 -1.68
N GLN A 257 -47.33 -19.21 -2.08
CA GLN A 257 -48.37 -18.26 -2.45
C GLN A 257 -49.17 -18.75 -3.66
N LYS A 258 -48.48 -19.23 -4.70
CA LYS A 258 -49.15 -19.76 -5.90
C LYS A 258 -49.99 -20.99 -5.57
N GLU A 259 -49.44 -21.96 -4.84
CA GLU A 259 -50.16 -23.16 -4.43
C GLU A 259 -51.41 -22.84 -3.60
N SER A 260 -51.31 -21.86 -2.69
CA SER A 260 -52.44 -21.41 -1.88
C SER A 260 -53.56 -20.82 -2.73
N VAL A 261 -53.21 -20.01 -3.74
CA VAL A 261 -54.18 -19.44 -4.69
C VAL A 261 -54.81 -20.53 -5.55
N ASP A 262 -54.00 -21.43 -6.11
CA ASP A 262 -54.48 -22.53 -6.96
C ASP A 262 -55.42 -23.47 -6.17
N ALA A 263 -55.10 -23.78 -4.91
CA ALA A 263 -55.92 -24.59 -4.01
C ALA A 263 -57.26 -23.91 -3.69
N PHE A 264 -57.24 -22.60 -3.42
CA PHE A 264 -58.45 -21.82 -3.17
C PHE A 264 -59.43 -21.88 -4.34
N PHE A 265 -58.96 -21.61 -5.56
CA PHE A 265 -59.83 -21.64 -6.75
C PHE A 265 -60.34 -23.06 -7.07
N SER A 266 -59.50 -24.08 -6.89
CA SER A 266 -59.91 -25.48 -7.06
C SER A 266 -61.05 -25.87 -6.10
N GLN A 267 -61.01 -25.40 -4.86
CA GLN A 267 -62.05 -25.66 -3.87
C GLN A 267 -63.36 -24.93 -4.19
N VAL A 268 -63.28 -23.70 -4.70
CA VAL A 268 -64.45 -22.92 -5.12
C VAL A 268 -65.14 -23.57 -6.33
N GLU A 269 -64.38 -24.01 -7.33
CA GLU A 269 -64.93 -24.72 -8.49
C GLU A 269 -65.61 -26.04 -8.10
N ALA A 270 -64.98 -26.84 -7.23
CA ALA A 270 -65.56 -28.08 -6.72
C ALA A 270 -66.86 -27.82 -5.94
N SER A 271 -66.94 -26.72 -5.19
CA SER A 271 -68.15 -26.34 -4.45
C SER A 271 -69.28 -25.87 -5.37
N LEU A 272 -68.95 -25.21 -6.48
CA LEU A 272 -69.92 -24.78 -7.50
C LEU A 272 -70.46 -25.96 -8.34
N LEU A 273 -69.71 -27.05 -8.48
CA LEU A 273 -70.14 -28.26 -9.19
C LEU A 273 -71.05 -29.18 -8.35
N VAL A 274 -71.11 -28.99 -7.03
CA VAL A 274 -71.91 -29.79 -6.09
C VAL A 274 -73.22 -29.08 -5.67
N ALA A 275 -73.38 -27.80 -6.02
CA ALA A 275 -74.59 -27.00 -5.81
C ALA A 275 -75.49 -27.01 -7.05
#